data_AF-A0A1R1SHT8-F1
#
_entry.id   AF-A0A1R1SHT8-F1
#
_cell.length_a   1.000
_cell.length_b   1.000
_cell.length_c   1.000
_cell.angle_alpha   90.00
_cell.angle_beta   90.00
_cell.angle_gamma   90.00
#
_symmetry.space_group_name_H-M   'P 1'
#
loop_
_entity.id
_entity.type
_entity.pdbx_description
1 polymer ?
#
loop_
_entity_poly.entity_id
_entity_poly.type
_entity_poly.pdbx_seq_one_letter_code
_entity_poly.pdbx_strand_id
1 'polypeptide(L)' 'ARCGSPRAGRWYLLAAGSSQVTSVAARGDVRGTAVGRTLTLPAREGDQARLSGRLAGGGRVTALR' A
#
# COMPACT_ATOMS: atom_id res chain seq x y z
N ALA A 1 -28.65 24.47 -11.40
CA ALA A 1 -27.58 23.93 -12.27
C ALA A 1 -26.78 22.91 -11.47
N ARG A 2 -26.45 21.75 -12.07
CA ARG A 2 -25.91 20.57 -11.38
C ARG A 2 -24.56 20.85 -10.71
N CYS A 3 -24.40 20.32 -9.51
CA CYS A 3 -23.19 20.41 -8.68
C CYS A 3 -21.95 19.99 -9.47
N GLY A 4 -20.96 20.88 -9.54
CA GLY A 4 -19.63 20.56 -10.05
C GLY A 4 -18.96 19.55 -9.13
N SER A 5 -18.64 18.39 -9.71
CA SER A 5 -17.98 17.23 -9.13
C SER A 5 -16.91 17.59 -8.08
N PRO A 6 -16.89 16.93 -6.89
CA PRO A 6 -15.76 17.06 -5.98
C PRO A 6 -14.50 16.62 -6.73
N ARG A 7 -13.45 17.44 -6.67
CA ARG A 7 -12.16 17.18 -7.31
C ARG A 7 -11.77 15.73 -6.99
N ALA A 8 -11.60 14.90 -8.01
CA ALA A 8 -11.17 13.52 -7.84
C ALA A 8 -9.94 13.51 -6.91
N GLY A 9 -10.15 13.05 -5.69
CA GLY A 9 -9.11 12.99 -4.68
C GLY A 9 -7.98 12.11 -5.20
N ARG A 10 -6.74 12.52 -4.95
CA ARG A 10 -5.59 11.66 -5.25
C ARG A 10 -5.54 10.62 -4.14
N TRP A 11 -5.78 9.37 -4.48
CA TRP A 11 -5.70 8.27 -3.55
C TRP A 11 -4.28 7.70 -3.52
N TYR A 12 -3.86 7.28 -2.33
CA TYR A 12 -2.56 6.65 -2.13
C TYR A 12 -2.73 5.47 -1.21
N LEU A 13 -2.06 4.38 -1.57
CA LEU A 13 -1.80 3.29 -0.66
C LEU A 13 -0.59 3.66 0.18
N LEU A 14 -0.75 3.55 1.49
CA LEU A 14 0.31 3.74 2.49
C LEU A 14 0.45 2.46 3.30
N ALA A 15 1.67 1.95 3.39
CA ALA A 15 2.01 0.85 4.27
C ALA A 15 3.16 1.24 5.17
N ALA A 16 3.02 0.96 6.46
CA ALA A 16 4.06 1.11 7.46
C ALA A 16 4.19 -0.21 8.23
N GLY A 17 5.43 -0.67 8.37
CA GLY A 17 5.79 -1.86 9.12
C GLY A 17 6.76 -1.54 10.26
N SER A 18 6.96 -2.52 11.12
CA SER A 18 7.92 -2.46 12.23
C SER A 18 9.37 -2.35 11.75
N SER A 19 10.30 -2.03 12.66
CA SER A 19 11.75 -1.97 12.38
C SER A 19 12.32 -3.29 11.84
N GLN A 20 11.67 -4.41 12.18
CA GLN A 20 12.03 -5.74 11.69
C GLN A 20 11.65 -5.96 10.22
N VAL A 21 10.81 -5.12 9.62
CA VAL A 21 10.40 -5.24 8.21
C VAL A 21 11.48 -4.66 7.31
N THR A 22 11.98 -5.49 6.40
CA THR A 22 13.09 -5.17 5.48
C THR A 22 12.60 -4.87 4.07
N SER A 23 11.42 -5.32 3.70
CA SER A 23 10.78 -4.94 2.43
C SER A 23 9.27 -5.04 2.54
N VAL A 24 8.56 -4.19 1.79
CA VAL A 24 7.10 -4.20 1.69
C VAL A 24 6.69 -4.29 0.23
N ALA A 25 5.68 -5.12 -0.04
CA ALA A 25 5.14 -5.36 -1.36
C ALA A 25 3.61 -5.29 -1.34
N ALA A 26 3.05 -4.52 -2.27
CA ALA A 26 1.63 -4.48 -2.59
C ALA A 26 1.36 -5.26 -3.87
N ARG A 27 0.28 -6.03 -3.88
CA ARG A 27 -0.24 -6.76 -5.04
C ARG A 27 -1.75 -6.62 -5.13
N GLY A 28 -2.33 -6.75 -6.31
CA GLY A 28 -3.77 -6.55 -6.54
C GLY A 28 -3.96 -5.49 -7.60
N ASP A 29 -4.89 -4.57 -7.39
CA ASP A 29 -5.13 -3.45 -8.29
C ASP A 29 -3.96 -2.45 -8.24
N VAL A 30 -3.44 -2.22 -7.04
CA VAL A 30 -2.19 -1.47 -6.82
C VAL A 30 -1.04 -2.44 -6.63
N ARG A 31 0.02 -2.24 -7.41
CA ARG A 31 1.22 -3.08 -7.43
C ARG A 31 2.46 -2.23 -7.24
N GLY A 32 3.35 -2.71 -6.36
CA GLY A 32 4.65 -2.10 -6.17
C GLY A 32 5.38 -2.69 -4.99
N THR A 33 6.69 -2.46 -4.96
CA THR A 33 7.57 -2.96 -3.91
C THR A 33 8.50 -1.85 -3.48
N ALA A 34 8.72 -1.74 -2.18
CA ALA A 34 9.71 -0.84 -1.61
C ALA A 34 10.67 -1.61 -0.72
N VAL A 35 11.94 -1.22 -0.79
CA VAL A 35 12.96 -1.67 0.17
C VAL A 35 12.80 -0.84 1.43
N GLY A 36 12.81 -1.51 2.58
CA GLY A 36 12.54 -0.91 3.89
C GLY A 36 11.14 -1.23 4.42
N ARG A 37 10.75 -0.48 5.45
CA ARG A 37 9.52 -0.73 6.23
C ARG A 37 8.31 0.08 5.77
N THR A 38 8.46 0.93 4.77
CA THR A 38 7.41 1.84 4.29
C THR A 38 7.22 1.72 2.79
N LEU A 39 5.98 1.81 2.33
CA LEU A 39 5.63 1.82 0.91
C LEU A 39 4.54 2.86 0.67
N THR A 40 4.72 3.67 -0.35
CA THR A 40 3.73 4.64 -0.83
C THR A 40 3.52 4.41 -2.32
N LEU A 41 2.28 4.13 -2.71
CA LEU A 41 1.92 3.93 -4.11
C LEU A 41 0.68 4.77 -4.47
N PRO A 42 0.64 5.37 -5.66
CA PRO A 42 -0.58 5.99 -6.15
C PRO A 42 -1.66 4.91 -6.34
N ALA A 43 -2.88 5.23 -5.92
CA ALA A 43 -4.04 4.36 -6.01
C ALA A 43 -5.22 5.12 -6.62
N ARG A 44 -6.26 4.38 -6.98
CA ARG A 44 -7.56 4.93 -7.34
C ARG A 44 -8.57 4.63 -6.25
N GLU A 45 -9.67 5.38 -6.27
CA GLU A 45 -10.77 5.15 -5.35
C GLU A 45 -11.33 3.73 -5.55
N GLY A 46 -11.40 2.96 -4.46
CA GLY A 46 -11.90 1.59 -4.48
C GLY A 46 -10.86 0.51 -4.79
N ASP A 47 -9.63 0.86 -5.18
CA ASP A 47 -8.58 -0.12 -5.46
C ASP A 47 -8.30 -1.01 -4.24
N GLN A 48 -8.20 -2.32 -4.48
CA GLN A 48 -7.85 -3.28 -3.46
C GLN A 48 -6.41 -3.74 -3.62
N ALA A 49 -5.66 -3.68 -2.53
CA ALA A 49 -4.30 -4.16 -2.48
C ALA A 49 -4.12 -5.12 -1.30
N ARG A 50 -3.46 -6.24 -1.60
CA ARG A 50 -2.96 -7.18 -0.61
C ARG A 50 -1.51 -6.81 -0.31
N LEU A 51 -1.27 -6.49 0.95
CA LEU A 51 0.03 -6.04 1.44
C LEU A 51 0.79 -7.19 2.10
N SER A 52 2.07 -7.29 1.81
CA SER A 52 2.98 -8.28 2.40
C SER A 52 4.31 -7.63 2.74
N GLY A 53 4.90 -7.98 3.88
CA GLY A 53 6.21 -7.53 4.33
C GLY A 53 7.15 -8.72 4.52
N ARG A 54 8.44 -8.55 4.18
CA ARG A 54 9.48 -9.47 4.65
C ARG A 54 10.13 -8.94 5.90
N LEU A 55 10.43 -9.83 6.83
CA LEU A 55 11.13 -9.57 8.06
C LEU A 55 12.63 -9.87 7.89
N ALA A 56 13.46 -9.20 8.68
CA ALA A 56 14.90 -9.45 8.74
C ALA A 56 15.22 -10.92 9.11
N GLY A 57 14.39 -11.53 9.95
CA GLY A 57 14.49 -12.95 10.30
C GLY A 57 14.00 -13.93 9.22
N GLY A 58 13.77 -13.47 7.98
CA GLY A 58 13.30 -14.31 6.87
C GLY A 58 11.79 -14.58 6.85
N GLY A 59 11.08 -14.27 7.94
CA GLY A 59 9.63 -14.38 8.03
C GLY A 59 8.88 -13.46 7.06
N ARG A 60 7.63 -13.82 6.75
CA ARG A 60 6.72 -12.98 5.97
C ARG A 60 5.51 -12.61 6.82
N VAL A 61 5.14 -11.34 6.77
CA VAL A 61 3.89 -10.83 7.34
C VAL A 61 2.94 -10.47 6.21
N THR A 62 1.65 -10.71 6.41
CA THR A 62 0.59 -10.27 5.50
C THR A 62 -0.29 -9.32 6.28
N ALA A 63 -0.51 -8.12 5.74
CA ALA A 63 -1.43 -7.19 6.38
C ALA A 63 -2.87 -7.63 6.11
N LEU A 64 -3.71 -7.50 7.14
CA LEU A 64 -5.15 -7.73 7.05
C LEU A 64 -5.83 -6.46 6.50
N ARG A 65 -6.93 -6.64 5.78
CA ARG A 65 -7.61 -5.61 4.97
C ARG A 65 -8.34 -4.60 5.83
#